data_AF-A0A2I1FW17-F1
#
_entry.id   AF-A0A2I1FW17-F1
#
_cell.length_a   1.000
_cell.length_b   1.000
_cell.length_c   1.000
_cell.angle_alpha   90.00
_cell.angle_beta   90.00
_cell.angle_gamma   90.00
#
_symmetry.space_group_name_H-M   'P 1'
#
loop_
_entity.id
_entity.type
_entity.pdbx_description
1 polymer ?
#
loop_
_entity_poly.entity_id
_entity_poly.type
_entity_poly.pdbx_seq_one_letter_code
_entity_poly.pdbx_strand_id
1 'polypeptide(L)'
;MDTSKQNLDATETIIEDNSKTDVKNLWIEYDDNIEYQLHATIFTTDSITESTESDETSYLLKKINIMNLEKRKEVYGICGECNEPGTGVHWCQSCNAKRFKENFKNWTSGNKNIDELIQQSQLNALFSMKFLEWLPFEKFENVTYLTRGGFSKIYKADWPEGNIEDWDI
;
A
#
# COMPACT_ATOMS: atom_id res chain seq x y z
N MET A 1 23.88 35.79 42.30
CA MET A 1 23.79 34.43 42.85
C MET A 1 22.62 34.40 43.79
N ASP A 2 21.47 33.95 43.30
CA ASP A 2 20.65 32.93 43.97
C ASP A 2 19.56 32.50 42.97
N THR A 3 19.56 31.22 42.62
CA THR A 3 18.62 30.59 41.70
C THR A 3 17.87 29.53 42.48
N SER A 4 16.68 29.88 42.97
CA SER A 4 15.75 28.89 43.51
C SER A 4 14.74 28.52 42.43
N LYS A 5 15.00 27.39 41.77
CA LYS A 5 14.02 26.67 40.94
C LYS A 5 13.13 25.83 41.86
N GLN A 6 11.82 26.04 41.81
CA GLN A 6 10.86 25.07 42.32
C GLN A 6 10.64 24.02 41.24
N ASN A 7 11.06 22.78 41.50
CA ASN A 7 10.67 21.61 40.72
C ASN A 7 9.28 21.17 41.18
N LEU A 8 8.32 21.15 40.26
CA LEU A 8 7.07 20.42 40.41
C LEU A 8 7.35 18.98 39.95
N ASP A 9 7.27 18.04 40.88
CA ASP A 9 7.35 16.60 40.63
C ASP A 9 6.02 16.15 40.01
N ALA A 10 6.05 15.77 38.73
CA ALA A 10 4.94 15.13 38.04
C ALA A 10 5.40 13.73 37.64
N THR A 11 5.05 12.77 38.46
CA THR A 11 5.18 11.34 38.18
C THR A 11 4.15 10.96 37.12
N GLU A 12 4.58 10.93 35.84
CA GLU A 12 3.79 10.30 34.79
C GLU A 12 3.77 8.78 35.02
N THR A 13 2.58 8.28 35.32
CA THR A 13 2.30 6.85 35.41
C THR A 13 2.28 6.30 33.99
N ILE A 14 3.29 5.51 33.62
CA ILE A 14 3.30 4.74 32.37
C ILE A 14 2.22 3.67 32.51
N ILE A 15 1.07 3.91 31.90
CA ILE A 15 0.09 2.86 31.62
C ILE A 15 0.61 2.14 30.38
N GLU A 16 1.29 1.00 30.57
CA GLU A 16 1.54 0.07 29.47
C GLU A 16 0.20 -0.55 29.06
N ASP A 17 -0.36 -0.07 27.95
CA ASP A 17 -1.53 -0.67 27.32
C ASP A 17 -1.11 -2.01 26.68
N ASN A 18 -1.30 -3.10 27.41
CA ASN A 18 -1.05 -4.47 26.98
C ASN A 18 -2.23 -5.09 26.20
N SER A 19 -3.06 -4.28 25.53
CA SER A 19 -4.13 -4.78 24.66
C SER A 19 -3.70 -4.98 23.20
N LYS A 20 -2.57 -5.65 22.96
CA LYS A 20 -2.35 -6.29 21.66
C LYS A 20 -3.23 -7.54 21.61
N THR A 21 -4.51 -7.36 21.30
CA THR A 21 -5.27 -8.42 20.63
C THR A 21 -4.50 -8.82 19.39
N ASP A 22 -4.28 -10.12 19.15
CA ASP A 22 -3.67 -10.61 17.92
C ASP A 22 -4.52 -10.16 16.72
N VAL A 23 -4.14 -9.04 16.10
CA VAL A 23 -4.88 -8.43 14.99
C VAL A 23 -4.59 -9.27 13.76
N LYS A 24 -5.51 -10.15 13.36
CA LYS A 24 -5.29 -11.03 12.21
C LYS A 24 -6.24 -10.70 11.06
N ASN A 25 -5.70 -10.66 9.85
CA ASN A 25 -6.51 -10.57 8.64
C ASN A 25 -7.37 -11.82 8.43
N LEU A 26 -8.57 -11.62 7.89
CA LEU A 26 -9.47 -12.67 7.44
C LEU A 26 -9.57 -12.59 5.91
N TRP A 27 -8.42 -12.66 5.26
CA TRP A 27 -8.34 -12.66 3.80
C TRP A 27 -8.95 -13.94 3.23
N ILE A 28 -9.55 -13.80 2.05
CA ILE A 28 -9.99 -14.95 1.27
C ILE A 28 -8.83 -15.34 0.39
N GLU A 29 -8.39 -16.60 0.56
CA GLU A 29 -7.33 -17.18 -0.26
C GLU A 29 -7.74 -17.21 -1.72
N TYR A 30 -6.81 -16.84 -2.59
CA TYR A 30 -7.04 -16.75 -4.01
C TYR A 30 -7.03 -18.15 -4.64
N ASP A 31 -8.17 -18.60 -5.17
CA ASP A 31 -8.25 -19.85 -5.95
C ASP A 31 -7.85 -19.61 -7.42
N ASP A 32 -7.23 -20.62 -8.04
CA ASP A 32 -6.75 -20.63 -9.43
C ASP A 32 -7.90 -20.49 -10.46
N ASN A 33 -9.16 -20.64 -10.04
CA ASN A 33 -10.36 -20.38 -10.85
C ASN A 33 -10.83 -18.92 -10.73
N ILE A 34 -10.06 -18.00 -11.31
CA ILE A 34 -10.24 -16.56 -11.12
C ILE A 34 -11.55 -16.08 -11.77
N GLU A 35 -12.59 -15.87 -10.97
CA GLU A 35 -13.86 -15.26 -11.40
C GLU A 35 -13.82 -13.72 -11.32
N TYR A 36 -13.01 -13.13 -10.43
CA TYR A 36 -12.98 -11.69 -10.13
C TYR A 36 -11.61 -11.06 -10.36
N GLN A 37 -11.60 -9.74 -10.57
CA GLN A 37 -10.34 -8.99 -10.62
C GLN A 37 -9.59 -9.03 -9.30
N LEU A 38 -8.28 -8.77 -9.34
CA LEU A 38 -7.42 -8.74 -8.14
C LEU A 38 -7.76 -7.61 -7.17
N HIS A 39 -8.48 -6.59 -7.64
CA HIS A 39 -8.85 -5.44 -6.84
C HIS A 39 -10.17 -4.82 -7.29
N ALA A 40 -10.83 -4.12 -6.37
CA ALA A 40 -12.03 -3.35 -6.66
C ALA A 40 -11.69 -2.18 -7.60
N THR A 41 -12.68 -1.75 -8.37
CA THR A 41 -12.56 -0.66 -9.34
C THR A 41 -13.57 0.44 -9.01
N ILE A 42 -13.19 1.68 -9.29
CA ILE A 42 -14.10 2.82 -9.20
C ILE A 42 -14.82 2.95 -10.54
N PHE A 43 -16.14 2.74 -10.55
CA PHE A 43 -17.00 3.02 -11.71
C PHE A 43 -18.37 3.50 -11.22
N THR A 44 -19.05 4.32 -12.02
CA THR A 44 -20.44 4.72 -11.72
C THR A 44 -21.40 3.61 -12.15
N THR A 45 -22.52 3.46 -11.45
CA THR A 45 -23.57 2.48 -11.79
C THR A 45 -24.17 2.72 -13.18
N ASP A 46 -24.05 3.94 -13.68
CA ASP A 46 -24.54 4.35 -15.01
C ASP A 46 -23.60 3.90 -16.14
N SER A 47 -22.39 3.44 -15.81
CA SER A 47 -21.37 2.99 -16.78
C SER A 47 -21.50 1.51 -17.16
N ILE A 48 -22.63 0.86 -16.87
CA ILE A 48 -22.88 -0.55 -17.25
C ILE A 48 -23.06 -0.69 -18.78
N THR A 49 -23.16 0.40 -19.54
CA THR A 49 -23.08 0.33 -21.00
C THR A 49 -21.63 0.18 -21.47
N GLU A 50 -21.36 -0.96 -22.11
CA GLU A 50 -20.16 -1.34 -22.86
C GLU A 50 -19.25 -0.16 -23.23
N SER A 51 -18.10 -0.03 -22.56
CA SER A 51 -17.00 0.79 -23.04
C SER A 51 -15.91 -0.12 -23.59
N THR A 52 -15.67 0.07 -24.89
CA THR A 52 -14.71 -0.60 -25.76
C THR A 52 -13.26 -0.19 -25.47
N GLU A 53 -12.36 -1.19 -25.55
CA GLU A 53 -10.89 -1.14 -25.80
C GLU A 53 -10.02 -0.52 -24.67
N SER A 54 -9.17 -1.26 -23.96
CA SER A 54 -8.02 -2.06 -24.42
C SER A 54 -7.51 -2.96 -23.27
N ASP A 55 -6.85 -4.08 -23.62
CA ASP A 55 -6.22 -5.12 -22.78
C ASP A 55 -7.07 -6.40 -22.56
N GLU A 56 -6.86 -7.36 -23.47
CA GLU A 56 -7.70 -8.54 -23.71
C GLU A 56 -7.75 -9.58 -22.58
N THR A 57 -6.86 -9.52 -21.58
CA THR A 57 -6.91 -10.40 -20.39
C THR A 57 -7.92 -9.90 -19.33
N SER A 58 -8.33 -8.63 -19.38
CA SER A 58 -9.32 -8.05 -18.46
C SER A 58 -10.76 -8.55 -18.70
N TYR A 59 -11.03 -9.23 -19.81
CA TYR A 59 -12.40 -9.46 -20.30
C TYR A 59 -13.18 -10.55 -19.57
N LEU A 60 -12.50 -11.49 -18.90
CA LEU A 60 -13.16 -12.64 -18.25
C LEU A 60 -13.44 -12.42 -16.75
N LEU A 61 -12.76 -11.47 -16.13
CA LEU A 61 -12.85 -11.25 -14.69
C LEU A 61 -13.95 -10.26 -14.34
N LYS A 62 -14.86 -10.68 -13.46
CA LYS A 62 -15.94 -9.84 -12.93
C LYS A 62 -15.33 -8.68 -12.13
N LYS A 63 -15.69 -7.46 -12.52
CA LYS A 63 -15.32 -6.23 -11.82
C LYS A 63 -16.16 -6.08 -10.55
N ILE A 64 -15.54 -5.62 -9.48
CA ILE A 64 -16.22 -5.31 -8.21
C ILE A 64 -16.11 -3.82 -7.98
N ASN A 65 -17.26 -3.17 -7.77
CA ASN A 65 -17.27 -1.76 -7.44
C ASN A 65 -16.67 -1.52 -6.05
N ILE A 66 -15.83 -0.50 -5.89
CA ILE A 66 -15.26 -0.12 -4.58
C ILE A 66 -16.33 0.12 -3.51
N MET A 67 -17.52 0.57 -3.91
CA MET A 67 -18.64 0.86 -3.02
C MET A 67 -19.44 -0.40 -2.62
N ASN A 68 -19.23 -1.53 -3.31
CA ASN A 68 -19.92 -2.78 -2.98
C ASN A 68 -19.19 -3.52 -1.85
N LEU A 69 -19.48 -3.11 -0.61
CA LEU A 69 -18.85 -3.63 0.60
C LEU A 69 -19.10 -5.13 0.80
N GLU A 70 -20.34 -5.58 0.57
CA GLU A 70 -20.70 -7.01 0.70
C GLU A 70 -19.90 -7.88 -0.27
N LYS A 71 -19.81 -7.46 -1.55
CA LYS A 71 -19.08 -8.24 -2.54
C LYS A 71 -17.56 -8.21 -2.31
N ARG A 72 -17.02 -7.07 -1.85
CA ARG A 72 -15.61 -6.98 -1.44
C ARG A 72 -15.30 -7.90 -0.27
N LYS A 73 -16.21 -8.02 0.70
CA LYS A 73 -16.05 -8.92 1.85
C LYS A 73 -16.04 -10.38 1.40
N GLU A 74 -16.92 -10.75 0.48
CA GLU A 74 -17.00 -12.10 -0.08
C GLU A 74 -15.72 -12.48 -0.85
N VAL A 75 -15.15 -11.55 -1.61
CA VAL A 75 -14.06 -11.85 -2.55
C VAL A 75 -12.67 -11.60 -1.98
N TYR A 76 -12.49 -10.51 -1.22
CA TYR A 76 -11.17 -10.13 -0.69
C TYR A 76 -11.03 -10.42 0.80
N GLY A 77 -12.14 -10.62 1.53
CA GLY A 77 -12.13 -10.82 2.97
C GLY A 77 -12.13 -9.52 3.77
N ILE A 78 -11.80 -9.63 5.06
CA ILE A 78 -11.83 -8.52 6.03
C ILE A 78 -10.42 -8.20 6.52
N CYS A 79 -10.09 -6.91 6.54
CA CYS A 79 -8.86 -6.42 7.15
C CYS A 79 -8.94 -6.52 8.68
N GLY A 80 -7.93 -7.13 9.29
CA GLY A 80 -7.89 -7.33 10.75
C GLY A 80 -7.82 -6.01 11.54
N GLU A 81 -7.19 -4.97 10.99
CA GLU A 81 -6.93 -3.73 11.72
C GLU A 81 -8.13 -2.80 11.79
N CYS A 82 -8.86 -2.65 10.68
CA CYS A 82 -9.97 -1.71 10.57
C CYS A 82 -11.34 -2.39 10.51
N ASN A 83 -11.39 -3.72 10.41
CA ASN A 83 -12.61 -4.51 10.24
C ASN A 83 -13.45 -4.17 8.99
N GLU A 84 -12.86 -3.48 8.02
CA GLU A 84 -13.48 -3.19 6.72
C GLU A 84 -13.10 -4.24 5.66
N PRO A 85 -13.90 -4.42 4.60
CA PRO A 85 -13.55 -5.30 3.49
C PRO A 85 -12.24 -4.91 2.81
N GLY A 86 -11.49 -5.89 2.31
CA GLY A 86 -10.31 -5.64 1.47
C GLY A 86 -10.67 -4.85 0.21
N THR A 87 -9.71 -4.08 -0.32
CA THR A 87 -9.84 -3.42 -1.64
C THR A 87 -9.20 -4.23 -2.75
N GLY A 88 -8.42 -5.24 -2.41
CA GLY A 88 -7.86 -6.24 -3.31
C GLY A 88 -7.33 -7.43 -2.54
N VAL A 89 -6.78 -8.40 -3.25
CA VAL A 89 -6.18 -9.60 -2.65
C VAL A 89 -5.11 -9.17 -1.64
N HIS A 90 -5.33 -9.56 -0.38
CA HIS A 90 -4.46 -9.27 0.77
C HIS A 90 -4.16 -7.77 0.98
N TRP A 91 -5.07 -6.89 0.52
CA TRP A 91 -4.82 -5.45 0.52
C TRP A 91 -5.99 -4.65 1.12
N CYS A 92 -5.66 -3.73 2.04
CA CYS A 92 -6.56 -2.72 2.58
C CYS A 92 -6.02 -1.33 2.30
N GLN A 93 -6.64 -0.62 1.34
CA GLN A 93 -6.19 0.71 0.95
C GLN A 93 -6.12 1.70 2.13
N SER A 94 -7.09 1.71 3.03
CA SER A 94 -7.11 2.68 4.14
C SER A 94 -5.97 2.44 5.14
N CYS A 95 -5.71 1.19 5.51
CA CYS A 95 -4.63 0.85 6.44
C CYS A 95 -3.26 1.04 5.80
N ASN A 96 -3.10 0.60 4.55
CA ASN A 96 -1.81 0.72 3.84
C ASN A 96 -1.49 2.18 3.51
N ALA A 97 -2.48 2.99 3.14
CA ALA A 97 -2.31 4.44 2.98
C ALA A 97 -1.85 5.11 4.28
N LYS A 98 -2.38 4.67 5.43
CA LYS A 98 -1.94 5.15 6.75
C LYS A 98 -0.47 4.79 7.02
N ARG A 99 -0.07 3.52 6.80
CA ARG A 99 1.33 3.07 6.92
C ARG A 99 2.28 3.89 6.05
N PHE A 100 1.92 4.07 4.78
CA PHE A 100 2.71 4.87 3.86
C PHE A 100 2.85 6.31 4.36
N LYS A 101 1.75 6.93 4.77
CA LYS A 101 1.74 8.30 5.29
C LYS A 101 2.64 8.48 6.52
N GLU A 102 2.66 7.49 7.41
CA GLU A 102 3.55 7.49 8.58
C GLU A 102 5.04 7.39 8.18
N ASN A 103 5.33 6.74 7.05
CA ASN A 103 6.67 6.56 6.52
C ASN A 103 7.16 7.71 5.61
N PHE A 104 6.32 8.63 5.16
CA PHE A 104 6.72 9.74 4.26
C PHE A 104 7.80 10.65 4.82
N LYS A 105 7.93 10.73 6.15
CA LYS A 105 9.00 11.50 6.81
C LYS A 105 10.36 10.80 6.80
N ASN A 106 10.41 9.50 6.48
CA ASN A 106 11.61 8.68 6.57
C ASN A 106 12.39 8.63 5.25
N TRP A 107 11.85 9.21 4.17
CA TRP A 107 12.52 9.24 2.88
C TRP A 107 12.14 10.50 2.07
N THR A 108 13.02 10.89 1.16
CA THR A 108 12.77 11.91 0.13
C THR A 108 13.70 11.64 -1.05
N SER A 109 13.24 11.92 -2.26
CA SER A 109 14.09 11.91 -3.45
C SER A 109 14.94 13.18 -3.59
N GLY A 110 14.79 14.16 -2.70
CA GLY A 110 15.31 15.50 -2.87
C GLY A 110 14.58 16.33 -3.94
N ASN A 111 13.52 15.80 -4.53
CA ASN A 111 12.68 16.50 -5.51
C ASN A 111 11.21 16.42 -5.10
N LYS A 112 10.68 17.55 -4.65
CA LYS A 112 9.31 17.66 -4.13
C LYS A 112 8.24 17.15 -5.11
N ASN A 113 8.39 17.37 -6.42
CA ASN A 113 7.40 16.94 -7.39
C ASN A 113 7.39 15.42 -7.56
N ILE A 114 8.57 14.78 -7.46
CA ILE A 114 8.70 13.32 -7.50
C ILE A 114 8.14 12.72 -6.21
N ASP A 115 8.48 13.30 -5.05
CA ASP A 115 7.96 12.88 -3.76
C ASP A 115 6.42 12.96 -3.73
N GLU A 116 5.84 14.08 -4.17
CA GLU A 116 4.39 14.27 -4.26
C GLU A 116 3.74 13.21 -5.17
N LEU A 117 4.33 12.91 -6.34
CA LEU A 117 3.81 11.88 -7.25
C LEU A 117 3.80 10.49 -6.60
N ILE A 118 4.90 10.10 -5.96
CA ILE A 118 5.03 8.79 -5.32
C ILE A 118 4.07 8.68 -4.13
N GLN A 119 4.00 9.72 -3.29
CA GLN A 119 3.08 9.76 -2.15
C GLN A 119 1.61 9.65 -2.59
N GLN A 120 1.21 10.39 -3.64
CA GLN A 120 -0.15 10.29 -4.19
C GLN A 120 -0.43 8.88 -4.74
N SER A 121 0.54 8.25 -5.40
CA SER A 121 0.40 6.89 -5.87
C SER A 121 0.20 5.89 -4.72
N GLN A 122 0.99 6.01 -3.65
CA GLN A 122 0.91 5.15 -2.44
C GLN A 122 -0.41 5.34 -1.67
N LEU A 123 -0.90 6.57 -1.52
CA LEU A 123 -2.16 6.85 -0.81
C LEU A 123 -3.40 6.31 -1.54
N ASN A 124 -3.36 6.22 -2.87
CA ASN A 124 -4.50 5.80 -3.68
C ASN A 124 -4.42 4.32 -4.13
N ALA A 125 -3.43 3.59 -3.63
CA ALA A 125 -3.17 2.20 -4.00
C ALA A 125 -4.31 1.27 -3.56
N LEU A 126 -5.04 0.71 -4.53
CA LEU A 126 -6.07 -0.31 -4.27
C LEU A 126 -5.50 -1.73 -4.17
N PHE A 127 -4.26 -1.91 -4.61
CA PHE A 127 -3.57 -3.19 -4.70
C PHE A 127 -2.05 -2.99 -4.76
N SER A 128 -1.27 -4.03 -4.42
CA SER A 128 0.19 -3.98 -4.34
C SER A 128 0.87 -3.65 -5.67
N MET A 129 0.29 -4.09 -6.79
CA MET A 129 0.82 -3.75 -8.12
C MET A 129 0.36 -2.37 -8.66
N LYS A 130 -0.35 -1.57 -7.86
CA LYS A 130 -0.97 -0.30 -8.30
C LYS A 130 -0.39 0.93 -7.63
N PHE A 131 0.87 0.88 -7.17
CA PHE A 131 1.56 2.05 -6.64
C PHE A 131 3.06 2.10 -7.00
N LEU A 132 3.65 3.28 -6.85
CA LEU A 132 5.09 3.50 -6.98
C LEU A 132 5.79 3.29 -5.63
N GLU A 133 6.70 2.33 -5.56
CA GLU A 133 7.53 2.13 -4.38
C GLU A 133 8.78 3.02 -4.41
N TRP A 134 9.06 3.72 -3.30
CA TRP A 134 10.31 4.45 -3.15
C TRP A 134 11.41 3.53 -2.65
N LEU A 135 12.53 3.47 -3.37
CA LEU A 135 13.69 2.66 -3.03
C LEU A 135 14.96 3.51 -2.96
N PRO A 136 15.61 3.59 -1.79
CA PRO A 136 16.94 4.18 -1.69
C PRO A 136 17.95 3.30 -2.45
N PHE A 137 18.94 3.95 -3.08
CA PHE A 137 19.90 3.26 -3.94
C PHE A 137 20.72 2.21 -3.19
N GLU A 138 20.92 2.42 -1.90
CA GLU A 138 21.70 1.56 -1.00
C GLU A 138 21.06 0.17 -0.77
N LYS A 139 19.79 -0.03 -1.14
CA LYS A 139 19.11 -1.34 -1.09
C LYS A 139 19.42 -2.22 -2.31
N PHE A 140 20.09 -1.68 -3.32
CA PHE A 140 20.47 -2.46 -4.49
C PHE A 140 21.84 -3.12 -4.30
N GLU A 141 21.90 -4.39 -4.61
CA GLU A 141 23.14 -5.18 -4.63
C GLU A 141 23.59 -5.48 -6.07
N ASN A 142 24.86 -5.89 -6.22
CA ASN A 142 25.42 -6.32 -7.51
C ASN A 142 25.16 -5.34 -8.68
N VAL A 143 25.22 -4.03 -8.38
CA VAL A 143 24.93 -2.97 -9.36
C VAL A 143 25.98 -2.98 -10.46
N THR A 144 25.55 -3.33 -11.67
CA THR A 144 26.39 -3.46 -12.86
C THR A 144 25.90 -2.52 -13.94
N TYR A 145 26.85 -1.79 -14.56
CA TYR A 145 26.53 -0.96 -15.71
C TYR A 145 26.14 -1.84 -16.90
N LEU A 146 24.99 -1.54 -17.51
CA LEU A 146 24.48 -2.27 -18.66
C LEU A 146 24.78 -1.52 -19.96
N THR A 147 24.30 -0.28 -20.09
CA THR A 147 24.49 0.53 -21.29
C THR A 147 24.15 2.00 -21.05
N ARG A 148 24.35 2.86 -22.04
CA ARG A 148 23.91 4.26 -22.03
C ARG A 148 22.79 4.43 -23.05
N GLY A 149 21.62 4.88 -22.58
CA GLY A 149 20.52 5.32 -23.43
C GLY A 149 20.70 6.79 -23.87
N GLY A 150 19.70 7.34 -24.55
CA GLY A 150 19.77 8.72 -25.06
C GLY A 150 20.09 9.76 -23.98
N PHE A 151 19.42 9.68 -22.83
CA PHE A 151 19.53 10.67 -21.76
C PHE A 151 20.06 10.13 -20.42
N SER A 152 20.36 8.84 -20.33
CA SER A 152 20.70 8.20 -19.05
C SER A 152 21.66 7.02 -19.19
N LYS A 153 22.26 6.61 -18.07
CA LYS A 153 22.95 5.33 -17.93
C LYS A 153 21.96 4.31 -17.37
N ILE A 154 21.99 3.11 -17.91
CA ILE A 154 21.16 1.98 -17.50
C ILE A 154 22.05 1.02 -16.72
N TYR A 155 21.58 0.60 -15.55
CA TYR A 155 22.23 -0.36 -14.68
C TYR A 155 21.30 -1.56 -14.46
N LYS A 156 21.89 -2.72 -14.22
CA LYS A 156 21.21 -3.89 -13.65
C LYS A 156 21.62 -3.99 -12.18
N ALA A 157 20.70 -4.37 -11.31
CA ALA A 157 20.98 -4.63 -9.91
C ALA A 157 20.08 -5.76 -9.40
N ASP A 158 20.50 -6.37 -8.29
CA ASP A 158 19.67 -7.28 -7.51
C ASP A 158 18.98 -6.48 -6.39
N TRP A 159 17.75 -6.86 -6.06
CA TRP A 159 16.97 -6.27 -4.97
C TRP A 159 16.52 -7.41 -4.03
N PRO A 160 17.33 -7.73 -3.00
CA PRO A 160 17.08 -8.89 -2.15
C PRO A 160 15.78 -8.81 -1.36
N GLU A 161 15.37 -7.61 -0.92
CA GLU A 161 14.14 -7.46 -0.14
C GLU A 161 12.87 -7.63 -0.98
N GLY A 162 12.94 -7.44 -2.30
CA GLY A 162 11.79 -7.53 -3.19
C GLY A 162 10.72 -6.46 -2.94
N ASN A 163 9.68 -6.45 -3.79
CA ASN A 163 8.59 -5.50 -3.67
C ASN A 163 7.63 -5.82 -2.53
N ILE A 164 6.95 -4.79 -2.06
CA ILE A 164 5.87 -4.96 -1.10
C ILE A 164 4.68 -5.65 -1.79
N GLU A 165 4.30 -6.83 -1.31
CA GLU A 165 3.11 -7.56 -1.75
C GLU A 165 1.96 -7.42 -0.76
N ASP A 166 2.24 -7.55 0.53
CA ASP A 166 1.32 -7.36 1.65
C ASP A 166 2.08 -6.92 2.93
N TRP A 167 1.34 -6.75 4.03
CA TRP A 167 1.90 -6.50 5.36
C TRP A 167 1.42 -7.57 6.33
N ASP A 168 2.37 -8.18 7.03
CA ASP A 168 2.10 -9.00 8.20
C ASP A 168 1.71 -8.10 9.38
N ILE A 169 0.55 -8.36 9.99
CA ILE A 169 -0.06 -7.53 11.04
C ILE A 169 -0.35 -8.34 12.30
#